data_AF-A0A949TDC7-F1
#
_entry.id   AF-A0A949TDC7-F1
#
_cell.length_a   1.000
_cell.length_b   1.000
_cell.length_c   1.000
_cell.angle_alpha   90.00
_cell.angle_beta   90.00
_cell.angle_gamma   90.00
#
_symmetry.space_group_name_H-M   'P 1'
#
loop_
_entity.id
_entity.type
_entity.pdbx_description
1 polymer ?
#
loop_
_entity_poly.entity_id
_entity_poly.type
_entity_poly.pdbx_seq_one_letter_code
_entity_poly.pdbx_strand_id
1 'polypeptide(L)'
;MPINLFDANFYRSANSDLSGLTDSQAWSHFKNYGLENGLKFSSLIDLDFYRASNSDLAELNNRQAYEHLSNYGISQGRSFSPLVDLNFYRKSNSNLSNLGYEQLFEDLKNRGLAQGDRFSPFFDIDYYLADNPEVAQTFGNSYKQAFNNLVIEGLNKGNSFSPAFDAQFYKNAHTDLAASSLDNKQLLEHFAINGLNEGRASAPGFDVKYYLNNNPELKTKDLSYGEAYEHFVTLGLANGLAASEFIASDYAGNSLNTARAVALDSGEIVFRDSIGKSDTEDFYNLNLNNPNSNLELTVNGISSDVDIELLDSSGEVIARAANSSNISESLSINNLEEDSYYVRVFKVIDAEDTNYNLSLSVIPIDTESETLVLDESSPIPATPQPLAPQPTPASPPRNPLIDEVVALTNSYRSEYGLQALTLNTDLLESAQLHSQDMALADFFSHTGSNGTRVSDRTKSAGYESSYVGENIAAGYITAEEVVRGWINSPGHRENILNPNFEEIGVGYYNLVNDTGEINYNTYWTQDFGAIIST
;
A
#
# COMPACT_ATOMS: atom_id res chain seq x y z
N MET A 1 24.34 -19.29 -7.67
CA MET A 1 25.44 -18.51 -7.03
C MET A 1 24.96 -18.14 -5.64
N PRO A 2 25.84 -17.93 -4.64
CA PRO A 2 25.38 -17.54 -3.31
C PRO A 2 24.52 -16.28 -3.37
N ILE A 3 23.33 -16.32 -2.78
CA ILE A 3 22.41 -15.18 -2.73
C ILE A 3 22.90 -14.18 -1.68
N ASN A 4 22.90 -12.89 -2.03
CA ASN A 4 23.26 -11.85 -1.08
C ASN A 4 22.08 -11.58 -0.13
N LEU A 5 22.23 -12.02 1.11
CA LEU A 5 21.23 -11.86 2.18
C LEU A 5 21.42 -10.58 3.00
N PHE A 6 22.52 -9.85 2.82
CA PHE A 6 22.89 -8.70 3.65
C PHE A 6 22.32 -7.39 3.09
N ASP A 7 21.63 -6.62 3.95
CA ASP A 7 21.19 -5.25 3.66
C ASP A 7 21.98 -4.27 4.55
N ALA A 8 22.87 -3.49 3.94
CA ALA A 8 23.74 -2.55 4.66
C ALA A 8 22.96 -1.41 5.33
N ASN A 9 21.89 -0.91 4.70
CA ASN A 9 21.06 0.16 5.24
C ASN A 9 20.29 -0.34 6.47
N PHE A 10 19.69 -1.52 6.37
CA PHE A 10 19.01 -2.15 7.49
C PHE A 10 20.00 -2.47 8.62
N TYR A 11 21.16 -3.05 8.31
CA TYR A 11 22.18 -3.38 9.31
C TYR A 11 22.61 -2.17 10.13
N ARG A 12 22.82 -1.01 9.51
CA ARG A 12 23.12 0.23 10.22
C ARG A 12 21.96 0.73 11.08
N SER A 13 20.74 0.63 10.57
CA SER A 13 19.54 1.14 11.25
C SER A 13 19.17 0.27 12.46
N ALA A 14 19.33 -1.04 12.36
CA ALA A 14 19.02 -1.99 13.41
C ALA A 14 20.10 -2.04 14.52
N ASN A 15 21.31 -1.54 14.25
CA ASN A 15 22.45 -1.57 15.16
C ASN A 15 23.00 -0.14 15.30
N SER A 16 22.43 0.64 16.22
CA SER A 16 22.58 2.09 16.30
C SER A 16 24.04 2.60 16.39
N ASP A 17 24.93 1.80 16.97
CA ASP A 17 26.37 2.07 17.08
C ASP A 17 27.12 2.00 15.73
N LEU A 18 26.47 1.48 14.69
CA LEU A 18 27.07 1.26 13.36
C LEU A 18 26.60 2.25 12.29
N SER A 19 25.75 3.23 12.65
CA SER A 19 25.13 4.19 11.73
C SER A 19 26.11 4.95 10.82
N GLY A 20 27.34 5.19 11.26
CA GLY A 20 28.38 5.91 10.50
C GLY A 20 29.19 5.07 9.51
N LEU A 21 28.95 3.76 9.37
CA LEU A 21 29.76 2.89 8.51
C LEU A 21 29.37 2.99 7.02
N THR A 22 30.35 3.05 6.12
CA THR A 22 30.12 2.81 4.69
C THR A 22 29.66 1.37 4.43
N ASP A 23 29.07 1.07 3.27
CA ASP A 23 28.60 -0.29 2.95
C ASP A 23 29.71 -1.34 3.04
N SER A 24 30.91 -1.03 2.57
CA SER A 24 32.07 -1.93 2.66
C SER A 24 32.52 -2.15 4.11
N GLN A 25 32.41 -1.13 4.96
CA GLN A 25 32.73 -1.23 6.39
C GLN A 25 31.64 -2.03 7.12
N ALA A 26 30.37 -1.78 6.85
CA ALA A 26 29.22 -2.51 7.39
C ALA A 26 29.31 -4.00 7.04
N TRP A 27 29.59 -4.34 5.78
CA TRP A 27 29.80 -5.71 5.34
C TRP A 27 30.99 -6.38 6.04
N SER A 28 32.10 -5.66 6.21
CA SER A 28 33.28 -6.18 6.91
C SER A 28 33.00 -6.41 8.39
N HIS A 29 32.29 -5.48 9.04
CA HIS A 29 31.87 -5.60 10.43
C HIS A 29 30.91 -6.77 10.63
N PHE A 30 29.89 -6.90 9.76
CA PHE A 30 28.95 -8.01 9.77
C PHE A 30 29.65 -9.37 9.71
N LYS A 31 30.55 -9.57 8.73
CA LYS A 31 31.26 -10.85 8.57
C LYS A 31 32.16 -11.20 9.76
N ASN A 32 32.83 -10.20 10.33
CA ASN A 32 33.83 -10.41 11.37
C ASN A 32 33.22 -10.49 12.78
N TYR A 33 32.09 -9.81 13.01
CA TYR A 33 31.49 -9.66 14.34
C TYR A 33 29.98 -9.89 14.31
N GLY A 34 29.26 -9.19 13.42
CA GLY A 34 27.79 -9.17 13.46
C GLY A 34 27.14 -10.55 13.38
N LEU A 35 27.65 -11.41 12.49
CA LEU A 35 27.13 -12.75 12.27
C LEU A 35 27.25 -13.64 13.52
N GLU A 36 28.43 -13.69 14.14
CA GLU A 36 28.66 -14.50 15.35
C GLU A 36 27.87 -13.97 16.54
N ASN A 37 27.66 -12.65 16.63
CA ASN A 37 26.92 -12.01 17.72
C ASN A 37 25.40 -11.94 17.47
N GLY A 38 24.90 -12.52 16.37
CA GLY A 38 23.47 -12.55 16.07
C GLY A 38 22.85 -11.16 15.79
N LEU A 39 23.65 -10.21 15.31
CA LEU A 39 23.15 -8.87 14.96
C LEU A 39 22.21 -8.94 13.76
N LYS A 40 21.07 -8.24 13.85
CA LYS A 40 20.07 -8.14 12.77
C LYS A 40 20.72 -7.52 11.53
N PHE A 41 20.65 -8.21 10.38
CA PHE A 41 21.37 -7.84 9.14
C PHE A 41 20.49 -7.75 7.89
N SER A 42 19.24 -8.18 8.00
CA SER A 42 18.21 -8.05 6.98
C SER A 42 16.86 -8.08 7.68
N SER A 43 15.89 -7.31 7.18
CA SER A 43 14.51 -7.39 7.65
C SER A 43 13.79 -8.64 7.14
N LEU A 44 14.28 -9.24 6.06
CA LEU A 44 13.66 -10.41 5.43
C LEU A 44 14.11 -11.75 6.04
N ILE A 45 15.21 -11.77 6.79
CA ILE A 45 15.86 -13.01 7.22
C ILE A 45 15.87 -13.12 8.75
N ASP A 46 15.46 -14.28 9.24
CA ASP A 46 15.58 -14.66 10.63
C ASP A 46 16.32 -16.00 10.75
N LEU A 47 17.59 -15.96 11.16
CA LEU A 47 18.41 -17.18 11.26
C LEU A 47 17.98 -18.10 12.41
N ASP A 48 17.38 -17.57 13.46
CA ASP A 48 16.90 -18.36 14.59
C ASP A 48 15.67 -19.15 14.14
N PHE A 49 14.72 -18.48 13.51
CA PHE A 49 13.56 -19.11 12.88
C PHE A 49 13.97 -20.09 11.77
N TYR A 50 14.98 -19.75 10.95
CA TYR A 50 15.48 -20.63 9.90
C TYR A 50 15.95 -21.97 10.45
N ARG A 51 16.69 -21.97 11.56
CA ARG A 51 17.12 -23.21 12.22
C ARG A 51 15.98 -23.93 12.91
N ALA A 52 15.09 -23.20 13.58
CA ALA A 52 13.96 -23.78 14.29
C ALA A 52 12.94 -24.45 13.34
N SER A 53 12.74 -23.89 12.16
CA SER A 53 11.81 -24.40 11.14
C SER A 53 12.38 -25.53 10.30
N ASN A 54 13.70 -25.76 10.35
CA ASN A 54 14.39 -26.77 9.55
C ASN A 54 15.21 -27.67 10.47
N SER A 55 14.62 -28.78 10.91
CA SER A 55 15.21 -29.66 11.94
C SER A 55 16.61 -30.17 11.61
N ASP A 56 16.96 -30.29 10.32
CA ASP A 56 18.30 -30.69 9.88
C ASP A 56 19.39 -29.62 10.13
N LEU A 57 18.98 -28.39 10.45
CA LEU A 57 19.86 -27.23 10.64
C LEU A 57 19.96 -26.77 12.10
N ALA A 58 19.30 -27.46 13.04
CA ALA A 58 19.16 -27.03 14.43
C ALA A 58 20.49 -26.77 15.15
N GLU A 59 21.53 -27.55 14.82
CA GLU A 59 22.86 -27.48 15.44
C GLU A 59 23.83 -26.49 14.74
N LEU A 60 23.40 -25.83 13.66
CA LEU A 60 24.25 -24.86 12.97
C LEU A 60 24.41 -23.60 13.80
N ASN A 61 25.63 -23.06 13.86
CA ASN A 61 25.82 -21.70 14.36
C ASN A 61 25.34 -20.66 13.33
N ASN A 62 25.30 -19.38 13.73
CA ASN A 62 24.82 -18.29 12.86
C ASN A 62 25.57 -18.21 11.52
N ARG A 63 26.88 -18.47 11.51
CA ARG A 63 27.68 -18.46 10.28
C ARG A 63 27.30 -19.57 9.34
N GLN A 64 27.23 -20.78 9.86
CA GLN A 64 26.86 -21.96 9.09
C GLN A 64 25.42 -21.85 8.57
N ALA A 65 24.49 -21.34 9.39
CA ALA A 65 23.11 -21.10 8.99
C ALA A 65 23.01 -20.06 7.85
N TYR A 66 23.74 -18.93 7.96
CA TYR A 66 23.81 -17.93 6.90
C TYR A 66 24.39 -18.48 5.60
N GLU A 67 25.52 -19.21 5.69
CA GLU A 67 26.17 -19.82 4.53
C GLU A 67 25.26 -20.87 3.89
N HIS A 68 24.57 -21.68 4.68
CA HIS A 68 23.62 -22.66 4.16
C HIS A 68 22.43 -21.98 3.48
N LEU A 69 21.84 -20.96 4.10
CA LEU A 69 20.71 -20.22 3.53
C LEU A 69 21.09 -19.55 2.20
N SER A 70 22.24 -18.89 2.16
CA SER A 70 22.77 -18.18 0.99
C SER A 70 23.09 -19.13 -0.17
N ASN A 71 23.67 -20.29 0.12
CA ASN A 71 24.10 -21.24 -0.91
C ASN A 71 22.99 -22.20 -1.37
N TYR A 72 22.05 -22.52 -0.49
CA TYR A 72 21.08 -23.60 -0.73
C TYR A 72 19.67 -23.24 -0.27
N GLY A 73 19.52 -22.69 0.94
CA GLY A 73 18.21 -22.56 1.59
C GLY A 73 17.18 -21.79 0.77
N ILE A 74 17.57 -20.64 0.19
CA ILE A 74 16.67 -19.85 -0.68
C ILE A 74 16.28 -20.67 -1.91
N SER A 75 17.26 -21.24 -2.63
CA SER A 75 17.00 -22.02 -3.85
C SER A 75 16.13 -23.26 -3.62
N GLN A 76 16.14 -23.81 -2.39
CA GLN A 76 15.33 -24.95 -1.97
C GLN A 76 13.93 -24.56 -1.50
N GLY A 77 13.61 -23.26 -1.36
CA GLY A 77 12.34 -22.80 -0.83
C GLY A 77 12.14 -23.11 0.66
N ARG A 78 13.23 -23.17 1.43
CA ARG A 78 13.18 -23.45 2.87
C ARG A 78 12.60 -22.24 3.62
N SER A 79 11.79 -22.46 4.66
CA SER A 79 11.25 -21.36 5.48
C SER A 79 12.35 -20.70 6.33
N PHE A 80 12.57 -19.40 6.14
CA PHE A 80 13.69 -18.64 6.75
C PHE A 80 13.26 -17.38 7.51
N SER A 81 11.97 -17.07 7.55
CA SER A 81 11.40 -15.99 8.32
C SER A 81 9.91 -16.28 8.56
N PRO A 82 9.34 -15.94 9.72
CA PRO A 82 7.89 -16.02 9.91
C PRO A 82 7.18 -14.94 9.08
N LEU A 83 7.85 -13.85 8.72
CA LEU A 83 7.25 -12.73 8.00
C LEU A 83 7.44 -12.81 6.48
N VAL A 84 8.12 -13.82 5.94
CA VAL A 84 8.37 -13.95 4.51
C VAL A 84 8.06 -15.36 4.04
N ASP A 85 7.14 -15.48 3.08
CA ASP A 85 6.84 -16.73 2.40
C ASP A 85 6.90 -16.53 0.89
N LEU A 86 7.92 -17.11 0.25
CA LEU A 86 8.12 -16.96 -1.20
C LEU A 86 7.08 -17.72 -2.03
N ASN A 87 6.45 -18.77 -1.50
CA ASN A 87 5.35 -19.45 -2.18
C ASN A 87 4.09 -18.59 -2.15
N PHE A 88 3.77 -18.01 -0.99
CA PHE A 88 2.71 -17.04 -0.87
C PHE A 88 2.98 -15.83 -1.77
N TYR A 89 4.19 -15.29 -1.75
CA TYR A 89 4.59 -14.18 -2.61
C TYR A 89 4.35 -14.47 -4.10
N ARG A 90 4.76 -15.66 -4.57
CA ARG A 90 4.51 -16.11 -5.94
C ARG A 90 3.01 -16.23 -6.26
N LYS A 91 2.22 -16.75 -5.32
CA LYS A 91 0.78 -17.02 -5.48
C LYS A 91 -0.05 -15.73 -5.48
N SER A 92 0.31 -14.78 -4.63
CA SER A 92 -0.43 -13.52 -4.43
C SER A 92 -0.12 -12.47 -5.50
N ASN A 93 0.97 -12.65 -6.25
CA ASN A 93 1.41 -11.68 -7.27
C ASN A 93 1.54 -12.39 -8.62
N SER A 94 0.49 -12.27 -9.45
CA SER A 94 0.33 -13.07 -10.67
C SER A 94 1.46 -12.94 -11.68
N ASN A 95 2.15 -11.79 -11.70
CA ASN A 95 3.32 -11.53 -12.54
C ASN A 95 4.56 -12.36 -12.15
N LEU A 96 4.56 -13.00 -10.98
CA LEU A 96 5.72 -13.74 -10.44
C LEU A 96 5.58 -15.26 -10.58
N SER A 97 4.49 -15.75 -11.16
CA SER A 97 4.11 -17.18 -11.16
C SER A 97 5.19 -18.13 -11.71
N ASN A 98 6.06 -17.64 -12.58
CA ASN A 98 7.10 -18.42 -13.25
C ASN A 98 8.49 -18.32 -12.61
N LEU A 99 8.65 -17.52 -11.54
CA LEU A 99 9.94 -17.28 -10.92
C LEU A 99 10.35 -18.40 -9.95
N GLY A 100 11.61 -18.81 -10.05
CA GLY A 100 12.26 -19.66 -9.05
C GLY A 100 12.51 -18.90 -7.74
N TYR A 101 12.78 -19.62 -6.65
CA TYR A 101 12.91 -19.00 -5.32
C TYR A 101 14.02 -17.96 -5.21
N GLU A 102 15.17 -18.17 -5.86
CA GLU A 102 16.24 -17.17 -5.90
C GLU A 102 15.78 -15.86 -6.55
N GLN A 103 15.03 -15.98 -7.65
CA GLN A 103 14.49 -14.82 -8.37
C GLN A 103 13.41 -14.11 -7.54
N LEU A 104 12.54 -14.86 -6.85
CA LEU A 104 11.53 -14.29 -5.96
C LEU A 104 12.17 -13.56 -4.78
N PHE A 105 13.22 -14.10 -4.19
CA PHE A 105 13.91 -13.44 -3.09
C PHE A 105 14.56 -12.13 -3.53
N GLU A 106 15.24 -12.13 -4.68
CA GLU A 106 15.84 -10.92 -5.25
C GLU A 106 14.76 -9.90 -5.65
N ASP A 107 13.67 -10.35 -6.25
CA ASP A 107 12.54 -9.49 -6.61
C ASP A 107 11.88 -8.87 -5.36
N LEU A 108 11.62 -9.66 -4.32
CA LEU A 108 11.08 -9.15 -3.05
C LEU A 108 12.00 -8.09 -2.42
N LYS A 109 13.30 -8.38 -2.37
CA LYS A 109 14.31 -7.49 -1.77
C LYS A 109 14.45 -6.17 -2.52
N ASN A 110 14.41 -6.21 -3.85
CA ASN A 110 14.74 -5.06 -4.70
C ASN A 110 13.49 -4.27 -5.15
N ARG A 111 12.33 -4.92 -5.24
CA ARG A 111 11.08 -4.34 -5.76
C ARG A 111 9.89 -4.61 -4.85
N GLY A 112 9.57 -5.87 -4.60
CA GLY A 112 8.29 -6.28 -4.00
C GLY A 112 7.98 -5.59 -2.68
N LEU A 113 8.98 -5.55 -1.78
CA LEU A 113 8.82 -4.90 -0.49
C LEU A 113 8.60 -3.39 -0.61
N ALA A 114 9.24 -2.73 -1.58
CA ALA A 114 9.08 -1.29 -1.81
C ALA A 114 7.73 -0.96 -2.46
N GLN A 115 7.12 -1.91 -3.18
CA GLN A 115 5.82 -1.76 -3.83
C GLN A 115 4.63 -2.18 -2.96
N GLY A 116 4.89 -2.71 -1.76
CA GLY A 116 3.84 -3.18 -0.87
C GLY A 116 3.21 -4.49 -1.34
N ASP A 117 3.89 -5.24 -2.22
CA ASP A 117 3.38 -6.52 -2.70
C ASP A 117 3.10 -7.47 -1.52
N ARG A 118 2.07 -8.32 -1.64
CA ARG A 118 1.74 -9.31 -0.61
C ARG A 118 2.72 -10.49 -0.65
N PHE A 119 3.66 -10.54 0.29
CA PHE A 119 4.71 -11.59 0.37
C PHE A 119 4.61 -12.49 1.62
N SER A 120 3.58 -12.29 2.44
CA SER A 120 3.38 -13.05 3.66
C SER A 120 1.90 -13.26 3.95
N PRO A 121 1.50 -14.45 4.40
CA PRO A 121 0.18 -14.63 4.98
C PRO A 121 0.08 -13.99 6.36
N PHE A 122 1.18 -13.89 7.12
CA PHE A 122 1.19 -13.39 8.50
C PHE A 122 1.40 -11.88 8.60
N PHE A 123 1.71 -11.20 7.50
CA PHE A 123 2.00 -9.78 7.49
C PHE A 123 1.26 -9.07 6.35
N ASP A 124 0.68 -7.94 6.69
CA ASP A 124 -0.03 -7.05 5.78
C ASP A 124 0.43 -5.62 6.06
N ILE A 125 1.12 -5.01 5.09
CA ILE A 125 1.72 -3.68 5.26
C ILE A 125 0.64 -2.60 5.39
N ASP A 126 -0.46 -2.72 4.66
CA ASP A 126 -1.54 -1.74 4.68
C ASP A 126 -2.26 -1.80 6.03
N TYR A 127 -2.53 -3.02 6.52
CA TYR A 127 -3.05 -3.22 7.87
C TYR A 127 -2.10 -2.67 8.93
N TYR A 128 -0.80 -2.94 8.82
CA TYR A 128 0.19 -2.46 9.78
C TYR A 128 0.24 -0.94 9.83
N LEU A 129 0.24 -0.26 8.68
CA LEU A 129 0.24 1.21 8.64
C LEU A 129 -1.07 1.79 9.19
N ALA A 130 -2.20 1.18 8.87
CA ALA A 130 -3.50 1.63 9.36
C ALA A 130 -3.66 1.49 10.88
N ASP A 131 -3.17 0.40 11.47
CA ASP A 131 -3.28 0.17 12.91
C ASP A 131 -2.20 0.87 13.75
N ASN A 132 -1.16 1.39 13.09
CA ASN A 132 -0.04 2.06 13.77
C ASN A 132 0.15 3.46 13.14
N PRO A 133 -0.74 4.42 13.45
CA PRO A 133 -0.77 5.73 12.81
C PRO A 133 0.52 6.53 13.01
N GLU A 134 1.26 6.31 14.10
CA GLU A 134 2.57 6.92 14.32
C GLU A 134 3.63 6.42 13.31
N VAL A 135 3.53 5.16 12.90
CA VAL A 135 4.39 4.56 11.88
C VAL A 135 4.00 5.10 10.51
N ALA A 136 2.71 5.18 10.21
CA ALA A 136 2.20 5.79 8.98
C ALA A 136 2.59 7.27 8.88
N GLN A 137 2.47 8.05 9.96
CA GLN A 137 2.89 9.45 9.98
C GLN A 137 4.40 9.60 9.74
N THR A 138 5.21 8.66 10.24
CA THR A 138 6.67 8.73 10.10
C THR A 138 7.15 8.35 8.71
N PHE A 139 6.54 7.34 8.08
CA PHE A 139 7.06 6.73 6.85
C PHE A 139 6.16 6.90 5.62
N GLY A 140 4.90 7.31 5.79
CA GLY A 140 3.88 7.33 4.75
C GLY A 140 3.81 5.99 4.02
N ASN A 141 3.83 6.03 2.69
CA ASN A 141 3.83 4.86 1.83
C ASN A 141 5.23 4.24 1.61
N SER A 142 6.22 4.57 2.45
CA SER A 142 7.54 3.95 2.40
C SER A 142 7.51 2.54 3.01
N TYR A 143 6.86 1.60 2.32
CA TYR A 143 6.59 0.24 2.80
C TYR A 143 7.84 -0.50 3.27
N LYS A 144 8.98 -0.33 2.58
CA LYS A 144 10.26 -0.90 3.02
C LYS A 144 10.72 -0.34 4.37
N GLN A 145 10.55 0.97 4.62
CA GLN A 145 10.94 1.57 5.89
C GLN A 145 10.00 1.18 7.02
N ALA A 146 8.69 1.15 6.74
CA ALA A 146 7.69 0.67 7.69
C ALA A 146 7.91 -0.81 8.07
N PHE A 147 8.17 -1.69 7.10
CA PHE A 147 8.52 -3.08 7.39
C PHE A 147 9.84 -3.21 8.18
N ASN A 148 10.85 -2.39 7.86
CA ASN A 148 12.07 -2.34 8.66
C ASN A 148 11.79 -1.90 10.10
N ASN A 149 10.89 -0.92 10.31
CA ASN A 149 10.46 -0.49 11.64
C ASN A 149 9.79 -1.63 12.41
N LEU A 150 8.87 -2.36 11.77
CA LEU A 150 8.24 -3.55 12.35
C LEU A 150 9.29 -4.53 12.88
N VAL A 151 10.27 -4.90 12.05
CA VAL A 151 11.30 -5.88 12.43
C VAL A 151 12.28 -5.35 13.48
N ILE A 152 12.62 -4.06 13.44
CA ILE A 152 13.55 -3.45 14.40
C ILE A 152 12.91 -3.35 15.78
N GLU A 153 11.68 -2.84 15.85
CA GLU A 153 11.02 -2.49 17.11
C GLU A 153 9.54 -2.89 17.20
N GLY A 154 8.76 -2.80 16.12
CA GLY A 154 7.31 -2.99 16.16
C GLY A 154 6.89 -4.36 16.70
N LEU A 155 7.56 -5.44 16.27
CA LEU A 155 7.30 -6.80 16.78
C LEU A 155 7.47 -6.86 18.29
N ASN A 156 8.53 -6.28 18.84
CA ASN A 156 8.79 -6.31 20.29
C ASN A 156 7.80 -5.44 21.06
N LYS A 157 7.40 -4.30 20.49
CA LYS A 157 6.35 -3.43 21.05
C LYS A 157 4.96 -4.08 21.03
N GLY A 158 4.76 -5.07 20.16
CA GLY A 158 3.47 -5.74 20.00
C GLY A 158 2.53 -4.98 19.06
N ASN A 159 3.08 -4.16 18.17
CA ASN A 159 2.31 -3.47 17.13
C ASN A 159 1.51 -4.49 16.31
N SER A 160 0.27 -4.17 15.97
CA SER A 160 -0.56 -5.05 15.16
C SER A 160 -0.18 -4.94 13.69
N PHE A 161 0.02 -6.07 13.01
CA PHE A 161 0.50 -6.11 11.62
C PHE A 161 -0.24 -7.14 10.75
N SER A 162 -1.26 -7.76 11.34
CA SER A 162 -2.15 -8.71 10.66
C SER A 162 -3.48 -8.78 11.41
N PRO A 163 -4.61 -8.86 10.69
CA PRO A 163 -5.93 -9.08 11.31
C PRO A 163 -6.07 -10.49 11.92
N ALA A 164 -5.14 -11.41 11.63
CA ALA A 164 -5.22 -12.81 11.99
C ALA A 164 -4.17 -13.24 13.04
N PHE A 165 -3.34 -12.32 13.53
CA PHE A 165 -2.40 -12.61 14.60
C PHE A 165 -2.21 -11.39 15.53
N ASP A 166 -2.44 -11.59 16.82
CA ASP A 166 -2.13 -10.66 17.89
C ASP A 166 -1.32 -11.37 18.97
N ALA A 167 -0.11 -10.87 19.25
CA ALA A 167 0.82 -11.55 20.15
C ALA A 167 0.31 -11.61 21.60
N GLN A 168 -0.37 -10.56 22.07
CA GLN A 168 -0.85 -10.49 23.46
C GLN A 168 -2.08 -11.38 23.65
N PHE A 169 -3.03 -11.32 22.72
CA PHE A 169 -4.15 -12.24 22.67
C PHE A 169 -3.64 -13.69 22.61
N TYR A 170 -2.73 -14.00 21.69
CA TYR A 170 -2.18 -15.33 21.55
C TYR A 170 -1.51 -15.81 22.85
N LYS A 171 -0.74 -14.95 23.51
CA LYS A 171 -0.15 -15.29 24.82
C LYS A 171 -1.20 -15.59 25.88
N ASN A 172 -2.23 -14.74 25.99
CA ASN A 172 -3.21 -14.79 27.06
C ASN A 172 -4.28 -15.88 26.85
N ALA A 173 -4.59 -16.21 25.59
CA ALA A 173 -5.54 -17.25 25.22
C ALA A 173 -5.03 -18.67 25.53
N HIS A 174 -3.70 -18.86 25.61
CA HIS A 174 -3.09 -20.19 25.79
C HIS A 174 -2.30 -20.25 27.10
N THR A 175 -2.77 -21.07 28.04
CA THR A 175 -2.24 -21.11 29.42
C THR A 175 -0.75 -21.44 29.53
N ASP A 176 -0.22 -22.25 28.62
CA ASP A 176 1.20 -22.57 28.53
C ASP A 176 2.04 -21.37 28.09
N LEU A 177 1.54 -20.57 27.14
CA LEU A 177 2.19 -19.35 26.66
C LEU A 177 2.08 -18.20 27.67
N ALA A 178 0.95 -18.08 28.36
CA ALA A 178 0.76 -17.13 29.46
C ALA A 178 1.77 -17.36 30.60
N ALA A 179 2.12 -18.62 30.86
CA ALA A 179 3.15 -18.99 31.84
C ALA A 179 4.59 -18.86 31.31
N SER A 180 4.78 -18.59 30.02
CA SER A 180 6.09 -18.49 29.39
C SER A 180 6.71 -17.09 29.51
N SER A 181 8.02 -17.02 29.36
CA SER A 181 8.78 -15.76 29.27
C SER A 181 8.95 -15.25 27.83
N LEU A 182 8.24 -15.86 26.86
CA LEU A 182 8.34 -15.48 25.46
C LEU A 182 7.93 -14.03 25.25
N ASP A 183 8.74 -13.32 24.47
CA ASP A 183 8.42 -11.99 23.95
C ASP A 183 7.50 -12.07 22.72
N ASN A 184 7.04 -10.92 22.24
CA ASN A 184 6.09 -10.83 21.14
C ASN A 184 6.64 -11.42 19.82
N LYS A 185 7.95 -11.27 19.54
CA LYS A 185 8.58 -11.87 18.36
C LYS A 185 8.62 -13.39 18.48
N GLN A 186 9.03 -13.91 19.63
CA GLN A 186 9.07 -15.34 19.90
C GLN A 186 7.67 -15.98 19.90
N LEU A 187 6.63 -15.23 20.26
CA LEU A 187 5.24 -15.67 20.17
C LEU A 187 4.81 -15.83 18.70
N LEU A 188 5.19 -14.91 17.81
CA LEU A 188 4.98 -15.05 16.37
C LEU A 188 5.71 -16.28 15.80
N GLU A 189 6.97 -16.49 16.18
CA GLU A 189 7.74 -17.68 15.77
C GLU A 189 7.08 -18.97 16.27
N HIS A 190 6.68 -19.00 17.55
CA HIS A 190 5.99 -20.14 18.13
C HIS A 190 4.67 -20.43 17.40
N PHE A 191 3.90 -19.38 17.05
CA PHE A 191 2.68 -19.52 16.27
C PHE A 191 2.95 -20.11 14.88
N ALA A 192 3.91 -19.54 14.14
CA ALA A 192 4.26 -19.97 12.80
C ALA A 192 4.76 -21.43 12.74
N ILE A 193 5.52 -21.88 13.75
CA ILE A 193 6.09 -23.23 13.79
C ILE A 193 5.09 -24.25 14.34
N ASN A 194 4.40 -23.91 15.43
CA ASN A 194 3.58 -24.86 16.21
C ASN A 194 2.11 -24.44 16.27
N GLY A 195 1.84 -23.21 16.70
CA GLY A 195 0.49 -22.76 17.04
C GLY A 195 -0.55 -22.94 15.93
N LEU A 196 -0.18 -22.58 14.70
CA LEU A 196 -1.07 -22.72 13.57
C LEU A 196 -1.36 -24.20 13.27
N ASN A 197 -0.35 -25.07 13.32
CA ASN A 197 -0.50 -26.52 13.14
C ASN A 197 -1.32 -27.17 14.27
N GLU A 198 -1.28 -26.62 15.47
CA GLU A 198 -2.11 -27.04 16.60
C GLU A 198 -3.56 -26.51 16.51
N GLY A 199 -3.81 -25.58 15.60
CA GLY A 199 -5.09 -24.90 15.42
C GLY A 199 -5.43 -24.02 16.62
N ARG A 200 -4.44 -23.27 17.13
CA ARG A 200 -4.62 -22.32 18.24
C ARG A 200 -5.26 -21.02 17.72
N ALA A 201 -6.21 -20.48 18.47
CA ALA A 201 -6.73 -19.13 18.25
C ALA A 201 -5.60 -18.11 18.33
N SER A 202 -5.48 -17.21 17.35
CA SER A 202 -4.30 -16.35 17.19
C SER A 202 -4.59 -14.87 17.19
N ALA A 203 -5.84 -14.46 17.00
CA ALA A 203 -6.28 -13.08 17.18
C ALA A 203 -7.72 -13.05 17.68
N PRO A 204 -8.19 -11.92 18.24
CA PRO A 204 -9.59 -11.80 18.62
C PRO A 204 -10.56 -12.04 17.46
N GLY A 205 -10.20 -11.57 16.27
CA GLY A 205 -10.96 -11.79 15.04
C GLY A 205 -10.69 -13.12 14.34
N PHE A 206 -9.84 -14.00 14.87
CA PHE A 206 -9.44 -15.23 14.19
C PHE A 206 -9.08 -16.42 15.10
N ASP A 207 -9.90 -17.47 14.99
CA ASP A 207 -9.63 -18.84 15.41
C ASP A 207 -9.81 -19.77 14.20
N VAL A 208 -8.72 -20.39 13.75
CA VAL A 208 -8.72 -21.25 12.56
C VAL A 208 -9.68 -22.44 12.65
N LYS A 209 -9.88 -23.00 13.85
CA LYS A 209 -10.84 -24.10 14.06
C LYS A 209 -12.27 -23.57 13.95
N TYR A 210 -12.55 -22.41 14.57
CA TYR A 210 -13.86 -21.77 14.44
C TYR A 210 -14.15 -21.44 12.98
N TYR A 211 -13.19 -20.84 12.28
CA TYR A 211 -13.29 -20.48 10.87
C TYR A 211 -13.64 -21.68 9.99
N LEU A 212 -12.94 -22.81 10.12
CA LEU A 212 -13.26 -24.02 9.37
C LEU A 212 -14.63 -24.62 9.76
N ASN A 213 -15.02 -24.53 11.03
CA ASN A 213 -16.27 -25.10 11.52
C ASN A 213 -17.51 -24.28 11.14
N ASN A 214 -17.38 -22.98 10.91
CA ASN A 214 -18.50 -22.07 10.70
C ASN A 214 -18.65 -21.58 9.25
N ASN A 215 -17.78 -22.02 8.34
CA ASN A 215 -17.89 -21.75 6.90
C ASN A 215 -18.01 -23.08 6.14
N PRO A 216 -19.25 -23.61 5.95
CA PRO A 216 -19.49 -24.96 5.41
C PRO A 216 -18.87 -25.22 4.03
N GLU A 217 -18.73 -24.19 3.19
CA GLU A 217 -18.09 -24.26 1.89
C GLU A 217 -16.59 -24.62 1.99
N LEU A 218 -15.93 -24.27 3.09
CA LEU A 218 -14.52 -24.59 3.34
C LEU A 218 -14.35 -26.03 3.82
N LYS A 219 -15.35 -26.60 4.53
CA LYS A 219 -15.32 -27.99 5.00
C LYS A 219 -15.15 -28.99 3.86
N THR A 220 -15.65 -28.67 2.67
CA THR A 220 -15.54 -29.53 1.49
C THR A 220 -14.15 -29.54 0.85
N LYS A 221 -13.29 -28.59 1.23
CA LYS A 221 -11.96 -28.38 0.64
C LYS A 221 -10.83 -29.09 1.39
N ASP A 222 -11.11 -29.69 2.55
CA ASP A 222 -10.14 -30.41 3.40
C ASP A 222 -8.81 -29.64 3.63
N LEU A 223 -8.94 -28.33 3.88
CA LEU A 223 -7.79 -27.43 4.04
C LEU A 223 -7.02 -27.77 5.32
N SER A 224 -5.69 -27.74 5.23
CA SER A 224 -4.86 -27.63 6.43
C SER A 224 -5.11 -26.31 7.15
N TYR A 225 -4.72 -26.21 8.43
CA TYR A 225 -4.84 -24.94 9.16
C TYR A 225 -4.02 -23.80 8.53
N GLY A 226 -2.86 -24.11 7.94
CA GLY A 226 -2.08 -23.14 7.16
C GLY A 226 -2.86 -22.60 5.96
N GLU A 227 -3.44 -23.49 5.15
CA GLU A 227 -4.25 -23.10 4.00
C GLU A 227 -5.54 -22.37 4.40
N ALA A 228 -6.14 -22.73 5.54
CA ALA A 228 -7.31 -22.05 6.09
C ALA A 228 -6.96 -20.63 6.55
N TYR A 229 -5.81 -20.45 7.20
CA TYR A 229 -5.28 -19.13 7.58
C TYR A 229 -5.00 -18.28 6.33
N GLU A 230 -4.30 -18.82 5.34
CA GLU A 230 -4.07 -18.13 4.05
C GLU A 230 -5.39 -17.73 3.39
N HIS A 231 -6.36 -18.65 3.33
CA HIS A 231 -7.68 -18.36 2.77
C HIS A 231 -8.38 -17.24 3.53
N PHE A 232 -8.27 -17.22 4.87
CA PHE A 232 -8.86 -16.16 5.66
C PHE A 232 -8.29 -14.80 5.30
N VAL A 233 -6.96 -14.63 5.36
CA VAL A 233 -6.31 -13.33 5.13
C VAL A 233 -6.37 -12.85 3.68
N THR A 234 -6.66 -13.75 2.72
CA THR A 234 -6.77 -13.40 1.29
C THR A 234 -8.20 -13.20 0.81
N LEU A 235 -9.17 -13.94 1.37
CA LEU A 235 -10.55 -13.97 0.88
C LEU A 235 -11.58 -13.94 2.00
N GLY A 236 -11.35 -14.70 3.07
CA GLY A 236 -12.32 -14.84 4.15
C GLY A 236 -12.60 -13.53 4.87
N LEU A 237 -11.58 -12.69 5.02
CA LEU A 237 -11.70 -11.35 5.58
C LEU A 237 -12.63 -10.48 4.74
N ALA A 238 -12.30 -10.29 3.46
CA ALA A 238 -13.06 -9.47 2.52
C ALA A 238 -14.49 -9.98 2.30
N ASN A 239 -14.69 -11.29 2.27
CA ASN A 239 -16.02 -11.90 2.10
C ASN A 239 -16.84 -11.95 3.40
N GLY A 240 -16.32 -11.41 4.50
CA GLY A 240 -17.02 -11.34 5.77
C GLY A 240 -17.29 -12.70 6.43
N LEU A 241 -16.47 -13.71 6.15
CA LEU A 241 -16.64 -15.06 6.68
C LEU A 241 -16.43 -15.09 8.21
N ALA A 242 -17.21 -15.94 8.88
CA ALA A 242 -17.22 -16.05 10.34
C ALA A 242 -15.93 -16.74 10.83
N ALA A 243 -15.12 -16.06 11.65
CA ALA A 243 -13.75 -16.50 11.92
C ALA A 243 -13.35 -16.61 13.40
N SER A 244 -14.15 -16.12 14.34
CA SER A 244 -13.95 -16.32 15.78
C SER A 244 -15.28 -16.32 16.54
N GLU A 245 -15.29 -16.89 17.75
CA GLU A 245 -16.35 -16.64 18.74
C GLU A 245 -16.25 -15.19 19.25
N PHE A 246 -17.38 -14.59 19.65
CA PHE A 246 -17.46 -13.22 20.18
C PHE A 246 -16.38 -12.92 21.23
N ILE A 247 -15.60 -11.85 21.04
CA ILE A 247 -14.56 -11.41 22.00
C ILE A 247 -14.78 -9.94 22.35
N ALA A 248 -15.12 -9.67 23.62
CA ALA A 248 -15.44 -8.35 24.16
C ALA A 248 -14.23 -7.40 24.33
N SER A 249 -13.28 -7.42 23.39
CA SER A 249 -12.12 -6.52 23.39
C SER A 249 -12.35 -5.36 22.44
N ASP A 250 -12.55 -4.17 23.01
CA ASP A 250 -12.74 -2.88 22.32
C ASP A 250 -11.43 -2.38 21.69
N TYR A 251 -11.31 -2.42 20.36
CA TYR A 251 -10.17 -1.87 19.62
C TYR A 251 -10.49 -0.58 18.86
N ALA A 252 -11.77 -0.34 18.55
CA ALA A 252 -12.23 0.86 17.87
C ALA A 252 -12.36 2.07 18.81
N GLY A 253 -12.61 1.85 20.09
CA GLY A 253 -12.85 2.88 21.09
C GLY A 253 -14.28 3.41 21.05
N ASN A 254 -14.72 3.95 22.19
CA ASN A 254 -16.13 4.25 22.48
C ASN A 254 -16.53 5.75 22.34
N SER A 255 -15.72 6.58 21.67
CA SER A 255 -15.98 8.02 21.52
C SER A 255 -15.12 8.64 20.42
N LEU A 256 -15.47 9.85 19.95
CA LEU A 256 -14.66 10.63 19.00
C LEU A 256 -13.19 10.82 19.45
N ASN A 257 -12.95 10.94 20.76
CA ASN A 257 -11.60 11.16 21.31
C ASN A 257 -10.76 9.88 21.40
N THR A 258 -11.43 8.73 21.46
CA THR A 258 -10.79 7.42 21.59
C THR A 258 -10.89 6.61 20.30
N ALA A 259 -11.45 7.22 19.24
CA ALA A 259 -11.71 6.59 17.97
C ALA A 259 -10.41 6.06 17.36
N ARG A 260 -10.46 4.84 16.83
CA ARG A 260 -9.35 4.21 16.13
C ARG A 260 -9.04 4.99 14.87
N ALA A 261 -7.82 5.50 14.77
CA ALA A 261 -7.37 6.21 13.59
C ALA A 261 -7.35 5.27 12.38
N VAL A 262 -7.86 5.76 11.24
CA VAL A 262 -7.86 5.08 9.96
C VAL A 262 -6.98 5.90 9.01
N ALA A 263 -5.83 5.34 8.65
CA ALA A 263 -4.98 5.89 7.60
C ALA A 263 -5.45 5.34 6.25
N LEU A 264 -6.36 6.05 5.58
CA LEU A 264 -6.88 5.65 4.27
C LEU A 264 -7.11 6.89 3.38
N ASP A 265 -6.13 7.19 2.53
CA ASP A 265 -6.25 8.27 1.54
C ASP A 265 -6.90 7.80 0.23
N SER A 266 -6.80 6.49 -0.08
CA SER A 266 -7.50 5.81 -1.18
C SER A 266 -7.42 4.29 -1.01
N GLY A 267 -8.34 3.54 -1.63
CA GLY A 267 -8.34 2.07 -1.59
C GLY A 267 -9.41 1.51 -0.66
N GLU A 268 -9.22 0.28 -0.17
CA GLU A 268 -10.15 -0.41 0.75
C GLU A 268 -9.40 -0.98 1.94
N ILE A 269 -9.96 -0.82 3.14
CA ILE A 269 -9.50 -1.47 4.37
C ILE A 269 -10.65 -2.15 5.10
N VAL A 270 -10.36 -3.26 5.77
CA VAL A 270 -11.36 -4.02 6.55
C VAL A 270 -10.91 -4.16 8.01
N PHE A 271 -11.74 -3.67 8.92
CA PHE A 271 -11.61 -3.84 10.36
C PHE A 271 -12.53 -4.96 10.85
N ARG A 272 -12.15 -5.61 11.96
CA ARG A 272 -13.04 -6.50 12.71
C ARG A 272 -13.07 -6.06 14.16
N ASP A 273 -14.27 -5.96 14.69
CA ASP A 273 -14.49 -5.67 16.10
C ASP A 273 -15.80 -6.31 16.58
N SER A 274 -16.20 -6.01 17.81
CA SER A 274 -17.42 -6.53 18.41
C SER A 274 -18.19 -5.46 19.16
N ILE A 275 -19.51 -5.46 19.02
CA ILE A 275 -20.40 -4.64 19.85
C ILE A 275 -21.38 -5.52 20.61
N GLY A 276 -21.69 -5.12 21.84
CA GLY A 276 -22.45 -5.89 22.79
C GLY A 276 -22.92 -5.10 24.00
N LYS A 277 -23.37 -5.79 25.04
CA LYS A 277 -23.90 -5.19 26.28
C LYS A 277 -22.87 -4.37 27.04
N SER A 278 -21.59 -4.74 26.95
CA SER A 278 -20.47 -4.06 27.62
C SER A 278 -19.81 -2.99 26.76
N ASP A 279 -20.04 -3.02 25.45
CA ASP A 279 -19.34 -2.24 24.44
C ASP A 279 -20.32 -1.90 23.33
N THR A 280 -21.02 -0.78 23.47
CA THR A 280 -22.24 -0.54 22.68
C THR A 280 -21.98 0.16 21.37
N GLU A 281 -20.79 0.73 21.20
CA GLU A 281 -20.47 1.62 20.09
C GLU A 281 -18.96 1.75 19.87
N ASP A 282 -18.59 1.66 18.60
CA ASP A 282 -17.23 1.71 18.11
C ASP A 282 -17.05 2.91 17.19
N PHE A 283 -15.93 3.62 17.33
CA PHE A 283 -15.63 4.81 16.53
C PHE A 283 -14.33 4.65 15.74
N TYR A 284 -14.37 4.98 14.45
CA TYR A 284 -13.21 5.01 13.58
C TYR A 284 -13.01 6.42 13.05
N ASN A 285 -11.82 6.99 13.20
CA ASN A 285 -11.48 8.33 12.74
C ASN A 285 -10.83 8.27 11.35
N LEU A 286 -11.54 8.74 10.35
CA LEU A 286 -11.09 8.86 8.97
C LEU A 286 -10.62 10.29 8.71
N ASN A 287 -9.31 10.47 8.52
CA ASN A 287 -8.77 11.76 8.08
C ASN A 287 -8.67 11.76 6.56
N LEU A 288 -9.57 12.48 5.90
CA LEU A 288 -9.53 12.64 4.45
C LEU A 288 -8.63 13.82 4.11
N ASN A 289 -7.48 13.54 3.50
CA ASN A 289 -6.52 14.58 3.06
C ASN A 289 -6.68 14.95 1.57
N ASN A 290 -7.73 14.44 0.91
CA ASN A 290 -8.02 14.67 -0.50
C ASN A 290 -9.28 15.53 -0.68
N PRO A 291 -9.26 16.56 -1.55
CA PRO A 291 -10.44 17.39 -1.80
C PRO A 291 -11.49 16.56 -2.58
N ASN A 292 -12.65 16.38 -1.95
CA ASN A 292 -13.80 15.63 -2.46
C ASN A 292 -13.51 14.14 -2.65
N SER A 293 -14.07 13.27 -1.80
CA SER A 293 -13.96 11.81 -1.94
C SER A 293 -15.32 11.14 -1.91
N ASN A 294 -15.49 10.07 -2.70
CA ASN A 294 -16.52 9.07 -2.48
C ASN A 294 -16.04 8.14 -1.36
N LEU A 295 -16.89 7.91 -0.37
CA LEU A 295 -16.68 6.97 0.71
C LEU A 295 -17.74 5.89 0.63
N GLU A 296 -17.30 4.65 0.50
CA GLU A 296 -18.12 3.45 0.64
C GLU A 296 -17.83 2.81 2.00
N LEU A 297 -18.88 2.60 2.79
CA LEU A 297 -18.84 1.93 4.10
C LEU A 297 -19.68 0.68 4.01
N THR A 298 -19.20 -0.44 4.53
CA THR A 298 -20.01 -1.65 4.66
C THR A 298 -19.74 -2.34 5.98
N VAL A 299 -20.79 -2.63 6.74
CA VAL A 299 -20.73 -3.51 7.90
C VAL A 299 -21.40 -4.84 7.59
N ASN A 300 -20.66 -5.94 7.74
CA ASN A 300 -21.16 -7.29 7.50
C ASN A 300 -20.64 -8.29 8.55
N GLY A 301 -20.96 -9.58 8.36
CA GLY A 301 -20.53 -10.63 9.31
C GLY A 301 -21.22 -10.58 10.67
N ILE A 302 -22.34 -9.85 10.75
CA ILE A 302 -23.12 -9.65 11.97
C ILE A 302 -24.10 -10.81 12.22
N SER A 303 -24.28 -11.18 13.49
CA SER A 303 -25.28 -12.14 13.98
C SER A 303 -26.47 -11.49 14.68
N SER A 304 -26.40 -10.18 14.89
CA SER A 304 -27.40 -9.35 15.58
C SER A 304 -27.42 -7.95 14.95
N ASP A 305 -28.42 -7.15 15.32
CA ASP A 305 -28.69 -5.83 14.73
C ASP A 305 -27.64 -4.78 15.07
N VAL A 306 -27.10 -4.13 14.03
CA VAL A 306 -26.02 -3.13 14.08
C VAL A 306 -26.35 -2.01 13.11
N ASP A 307 -26.26 -0.77 13.58
CA ASP A 307 -26.41 0.43 12.76
C ASP A 307 -25.03 1.07 12.51
N ILE A 308 -24.93 1.82 11.41
CA ILE A 308 -23.75 2.64 11.10
C ILE A 308 -24.13 4.11 10.87
N GLU A 309 -23.30 5.01 11.39
CA GLU A 309 -23.37 6.44 11.18
C GLU A 309 -22.03 6.96 10.65
N LEU A 310 -22.09 7.92 9.73
CA LEU A 310 -20.95 8.79 9.40
C LEU A 310 -21.19 10.13 10.09
N LEU A 311 -20.19 10.62 10.80
CA LEU A 311 -20.19 11.89 11.52
C LEU A 311 -19.10 12.81 10.99
N ASP A 312 -19.32 14.12 11.09
CA ASP A 312 -18.30 15.14 10.79
C ASP A 312 -17.31 15.35 11.95
N SER A 313 -16.37 16.27 11.77
CA SER A 313 -15.33 16.62 12.75
C SER A 313 -15.88 17.17 14.07
N SER A 314 -17.14 17.64 14.09
CA SER A 314 -17.83 18.14 15.28
C SER A 314 -18.64 17.07 16.01
N GLY A 315 -18.82 15.89 15.38
CA GLY A 315 -19.66 14.82 15.87
C GLY A 315 -21.13 14.91 15.44
N GLU A 316 -21.45 15.73 14.42
CA GLU A 316 -22.79 15.76 13.84
C GLU A 316 -22.95 14.61 12.84
N VAL A 317 -24.09 13.92 12.87
CA VAL A 317 -24.37 12.78 11.97
C VAL A 317 -24.72 13.31 10.58
N ILE A 318 -23.92 12.97 9.58
CA ILE A 318 -24.10 13.37 8.18
C ILE A 318 -24.67 12.24 7.30
N ALA A 319 -24.51 10.98 7.67
CA ALA A 319 -25.15 9.83 7.01
C ALA A 319 -25.43 8.68 7.98
N ARG A 320 -26.38 7.80 7.65
CA ARG A 320 -26.77 6.65 8.49
C ARG A 320 -27.35 5.50 7.67
N ALA A 321 -26.96 4.27 7.98
CA ALA A 321 -27.66 3.06 7.55
C ALA A 321 -28.08 2.24 8.79
N ALA A 322 -29.29 1.66 8.72
CA ALA A 322 -29.98 1.03 9.85
C ALA A 322 -31.00 -0.02 9.38
N ASN A 323 -30.54 -1.01 8.61
CA ASN A 323 -31.35 -2.17 8.29
C ASN A 323 -31.53 -3.03 9.54
N SER A 324 -32.75 -3.51 9.76
CA SER A 324 -33.02 -4.32 10.94
C SER A 324 -32.41 -5.72 10.87
N SER A 325 -32.19 -6.33 12.03
CA SER A 325 -31.73 -7.72 12.20
C SER A 325 -30.28 -7.92 11.70
N ASN A 326 -29.92 -9.11 11.21
CA ASN A 326 -28.54 -9.42 10.83
C ASN A 326 -28.21 -9.09 9.36
N ILE A 327 -28.85 -8.05 8.81
CA ILE A 327 -28.64 -7.60 7.43
C ILE A 327 -27.45 -6.64 7.41
N SER A 328 -26.58 -6.76 6.41
CA SER A 328 -25.44 -5.85 6.27
C SER A 328 -25.87 -4.40 6.11
N GLU A 329 -25.11 -3.51 6.75
CA GLU A 329 -25.24 -2.08 6.54
C GLU A 329 -24.32 -1.59 5.46
N SER A 330 -24.75 -0.61 4.67
CA SER A 330 -23.89 0.02 3.67
C SER A 330 -24.26 1.48 3.49
N LEU A 331 -23.23 2.32 3.33
CA LEU A 331 -23.35 3.73 3.01
C LEU A 331 -22.42 4.09 1.85
N SER A 332 -22.95 4.85 0.90
CA SER A 332 -22.19 5.45 -0.18
C SER A 332 -22.36 6.96 -0.07
N ILE A 333 -21.29 7.67 0.26
CA ILE A 333 -21.28 9.12 0.41
C ILE A 333 -20.39 9.68 -0.68
N ASN A 334 -20.93 10.58 -1.48
CA ASN A 334 -20.19 11.20 -2.55
C ASN A 334 -19.78 12.61 -2.15
N ASN A 335 -18.58 13.01 -2.58
CA ASN A 335 -18.08 14.38 -2.52
C ASN A 335 -17.91 14.89 -1.09
N LEU A 336 -17.29 14.06 -0.24
CA LEU A 336 -16.83 14.47 1.09
C LEU A 336 -15.64 15.41 0.96
N GLU A 337 -15.76 16.60 1.51
CA GLU A 337 -14.67 17.58 1.57
C GLU A 337 -13.50 17.05 2.40
N GLU A 338 -12.31 17.67 2.23
CA GLU A 338 -11.14 17.39 3.05
C GLU A 338 -11.43 17.80 4.52
N ASP A 339 -11.69 16.81 5.37
CA ASP A 339 -11.91 16.99 6.80
C ASP A 339 -11.69 15.66 7.54
N SER A 340 -11.69 15.72 8.88
CA SER A 340 -11.84 14.55 9.73
C SER A 340 -13.31 14.12 9.80
N TYR A 341 -13.55 12.85 9.51
CA TYR A 341 -14.85 12.21 9.66
C TYR A 341 -14.75 11.04 10.62
N TYR A 342 -15.88 10.65 11.20
CA TYR A 342 -15.94 9.51 12.11
C TYR A 342 -16.98 8.52 11.64
N VAL A 343 -16.61 7.24 11.54
CA VAL A 343 -17.57 6.16 11.37
C VAL A 343 -17.90 5.62 12.73
N ARG A 344 -19.18 5.60 13.08
CA ARG A 344 -19.70 4.99 14.30
C ARG A 344 -20.46 3.73 13.96
N VAL A 345 -20.04 2.60 14.50
CA VAL A 345 -20.75 1.32 14.42
C VAL A 345 -21.37 1.10 15.80
N PHE A 346 -22.69 0.93 15.89
CA PHE A 346 -23.33 0.86 17.21
C PHE A 346 -24.49 -0.13 17.26
N LYS A 347 -24.71 -0.63 18.47
CA LYS A 347 -25.69 -1.66 18.76
C LYS A 347 -27.08 -1.07 18.91
N VAL A 348 -28.07 -1.68 18.24
CA VAL A 348 -29.49 -1.30 18.40
C VAL A 348 -30.00 -1.74 19.78
N ILE A 349 -30.96 -0.98 20.33
CA ILE A 349 -31.62 -1.29 21.60
C ILE A 349 -32.26 -2.69 21.50
N ASP A 350 -31.98 -3.55 22.47
CA ASP A 350 -32.40 -4.96 22.56
C ASP A 350 -31.74 -5.96 21.59
N ALA A 351 -30.78 -5.53 20.77
CA ALA A 351 -29.93 -6.47 20.02
C ALA A 351 -29.11 -7.36 20.98
N GLU A 352 -28.75 -8.57 20.56
CA GLU A 352 -27.71 -9.37 21.23
C GLU A 352 -26.31 -8.93 20.78
N ASP A 353 -25.30 -9.45 21.46
CA ASP A 353 -23.90 -9.18 21.15
C ASP A 353 -23.51 -9.77 19.79
N THR A 354 -22.68 -9.06 19.03
CA THR A 354 -22.27 -9.48 17.69
C THR A 354 -20.88 -8.98 17.34
N ASN A 355 -20.15 -9.81 16.61
CA ASN A 355 -18.98 -9.36 15.87
C ASN A 355 -19.43 -8.66 14.59
N TYR A 356 -18.55 -7.84 14.01
CA TYR A 356 -18.76 -7.29 12.69
C TYR A 356 -17.44 -7.13 11.93
N ASN A 357 -17.55 -7.00 10.61
CA ASN A 357 -16.47 -6.53 9.75
C ASN A 357 -16.88 -5.19 9.17
N LEU A 358 -16.07 -4.14 9.38
CA LEU A 358 -16.24 -2.83 8.80
C LEU A 358 -15.28 -2.67 7.63
N SER A 359 -15.81 -2.62 6.42
CA SER A 359 -15.06 -2.29 5.20
C SER A 359 -15.23 -0.80 4.91
N LEU A 360 -14.12 -0.10 4.72
CA LEU A 360 -14.08 1.31 4.35
C LEU A 360 -13.35 1.43 3.01
N SER A 361 -13.95 2.12 2.04
CA SER A 361 -13.29 2.41 0.77
C SER A 361 -13.42 3.87 0.38
N VAL A 362 -12.29 4.50 0.05
CA VAL A 362 -12.19 5.91 -0.33
C VAL A 362 -11.75 6.02 -1.79
N ILE A 363 -12.52 6.76 -2.58
CA ILE A 363 -12.29 7.04 -4.00
C ILE A 363 -12.36 8.57 -4.20
N PRO A 364 -11.25 9.29 -4.37
CA PRO A 364 -11.25 10.73 -4.63
C PRO A 364 -12.07 11.14 -5.87
N ILE A 365 -12.71 12.31 -5.85
CA ILE A 365 -13.56 12.93 -6.87
C ILE A 365 -12.99 14.29 -7.27
N ASP A 366 -12.84 14.52 -8.56
CA ASP A 366 -12.35 15.79 -9.09
C ASP A 366 -13.52 16.76 -9.36
N THR A 367 -13.76 17.77 -8.50
CA THR A 367 -14.89 18.72 -8.62
C THR A 367 -14.50 20.19 -8.33
N GLU A 368 -14.11 20.93 -9.38
CA GLU A 368 -14.50 22.36 -9.52
C GLU A 368 -14.85 22.71 -10.98
N SER A 369 -16.11 23.12 -11.18
CA SER A 369 -16.62 23.87 -12.33
C SER A 369 -17.86 24.67 -11.91
N GLU A 370 -18.00 25.86 -12.51
CA GLU A 370 -19.00 26.93 -12.31
C GLU A 370 -18.72 27.95 -11.19
N THR A 371 -18.76 29.27 -11.40
CA THR A 371 -19.11 30.12 -12.56
C THR A 371 -18.58 31.54 -12.27
N LEU A 372 -17.92 32.22 -13.21
CA LEU A 372 -17.75 33.67 -13.15
C LEU A 372 -17.90 34.33 -14.53
N VAL A 373 -18.60 35.46 -14.48
CA VAL A 373 -19.23 36.24 -15.54
C VAL A 373 -18.18 36.97 -16.38
N LEU A 374 -18.34 36.96 -17.70
CA LEU A 374 -17.49 37.71 -18.63
C LEU A 374 -17.71 39.22 -18.48
N ASP A 375 -16.67 39.96 -18.09
CA ASP A 375 -16.56 41.41 -18.33
C ASP A 375 -15.48 41.65 -19.39
N GLU A 376 -15.91 42.18 -20.53
CA GLU A 376 -15.07 42.55 -21.67
C GLU A 376 -14.41 43.91 -21.42
N SER A 377 -13.08 43.96 -21.28
CA SER A 377 -12.32 45.11 -21.77
C SER A 377 -10.80 44.88 -21.75
N SER A 378 -10.22 44.63 -22.94
CA SER A 378 -9.08 45.39 -23.50
C SER A 378 -8.35 44.63 -24.63
N PRO A 379 -7.66 45.33 -25.56
CA PRO A 379 -7.66 44.98 -26.97
C PRO A 379 -6.41 44.26 -27.47
N ILE A 380 -6.61 43.49 -28.54
CA ILE A 380 -5.62 42.84 -29.40
C ILE A 380 -4.81 43.89 -30.19
N PRO A 381 -3.50 43.69 -30.40
CA PRO A 381 -2.80 44.25 -31.56
C PRO A 381 -2.37 43.19 -32.58
N ALA A 382 -2.48 43.56 -33.84
CA ALA A 382 -2.43 42.73 -35.04
C ALA A 382 -1.02 42.44 -35.60
N THR A 383 -0.92 41.32 -36.33
CA THR A 383 0.11 40.92 -37.33
C THR A 383 -0.05 41.72 -38.66
N PRO A 384 0.90 41.75 -39.66
CA PRO A 384 1.64 40.58 -40.22
C PRO A 384 3.07 40.76 -40.89
N GLN A 385 3.86 39.65 -40.91
CA GLN A 385 4.82 39.04 -41.90
C GLN A 385 5.72 39.86 -42.90
N PRO A 386 6.73 39.26 -43.61
CA PRO A 386 7.69 38.15 -43.33
C PRO A 386 9.15 38.38 -43.86
N LEU A 387 10.18 37.68 -43.34
CA LEU A 387 11.47 37.44 -44.03
C LEU A 387 12.02 36.02 -43.78
N ALA A 388 12.77 35.51 -44.77
CA ALA A 388 13.17 34.12 -45.03
C ALA A 388 14.20 33.50 -44.03
N PRO A 389 14.47 32.17 -44.10
CA PRO A 389 14.87 31.35 -42.96
C PRO A 389 16.38 31.42 -42.65
N GLN A 390 16.72 31.58 -41.37
CA GLN A 390 18.06 31.31 -40.83
C GLN A 390 18.03 29.91 -40.18
N PRO A 391 19.10 29.10 -40.27
CA PRO A 391 19.07 27.74 -39.75
C PRO A 391 19.01 27.81 -38.21
N THR A 392 17.99 27.17 -37.66
CA THR A 392 17.84 27.01 -36.22
C THR A 392 19.03 26.22 -35.65
N PRO A 393 19.56 26.61 -34.47
CA PRO A 393 20.43 25.73 -33.72
C PRO A 393 19.65 24.45 -33.39
N ALA A 394 20.29 23.29 -33.55
CA ALA A 394 19.67 22.00 -33.23
C ALA A 394 19.10 22.03 -31.80
N SER A 395 17.84 21.59 -31.66
CA SER A 395 17.19 21.40 -30.36
C SER A 395 18.11 20.58 -29.43
N PRO A 396 18.17 20.89 -28.12
CA PRO A 396 18.91 20.07 -27.18
C PRO A 396 18.47 18.60 -27.30
N PRO A 397 19.36 17.63 -27.09
CA PRO A 397 19.01 16.22 -27.18
C PRO A 397 17.91 15.90 -26.16
N ARG A 398 16.81 15.32 -26.66
CA ARG A 398 15.69 14.83 -25.86
C ARG A 398 16.18 13.85 -24.79
N ASN A 399 15.64 13.93 -23.58
CA ASN A 399 15.99 13.01 -22.49
C ASN A 399 15.60 11.56 -22.88
N PRO A 400 16.54 10.60 -22.85
CA PRO A 400 16.25 9.21 -23.25
C PRO A 400 15.15 8.54 -22.42
N LEU A 401 14.91 8.99 -21.18
CA LEU A 401 13.83 8.47 -20.33
C LEU A 401 12.43 8.79 -20.90
N ILE A 402 12.29 9.91 -21.62
CA ILE A 402 11.02 10.30 -22.25
C ILE A 402 10.65 9.31 -23.36
N ASP A 403 11.62 8.97 -24.21
CA ASP A 403 11.42 8.00 -25.30
C ASP A 403 11.14 6.58 -24.73
N GLU A 404 11.76 6.23 -23.62
CA GLU A 404 11.53 4.95 -22.93
C GLU A 404 10.12 4.85 -22.32
N VAL A 405 9.63 5.92 -21.65
CA VAL A 405 8.25 5.97 -21.12
C VAL A 405 7.22 5.81 -22.24
N VAL A 406 7.42 6.49 -23.38
CA VAL A 406 6.52 6.37 -24.54
C VAL A 406 6.53 4.96 -25.11
N ALA A 407 7.72 4.34 -25.25
CA ALA A 407 7.85 2.98 -25.75
C ALA A 407 7.13 1.96 -24.85
N LEU A 408 7.30 2.07 -23.53
CA LEU A 408 6.65 1.21 -22.55
C LEU A 408 5.14 1.40 -22.52
N THR A 409 4.67 2.64 -22.55
CA THR A 409 3.23 2.97 -22.62
C THR A 409 2.59 2.34 -23.86
N ASN A 410 3.26 2.45 -25.02
CA ASN A 410 2.79 1.83 -26.25
C ASN A 410 2.89 0.30 -26.26
N SER A 411 3.86 -0.28 -25.55
CA SER A 411 3.91 -1.73 -25.32
C SER A 411 2.65 -2.20 -24.60
N TYR A 412 2.26 -1.55 -23.50
CA TYR A 412 1.03 -1.88 -22.78
C TYR A 412 -0.22 -1.68 -23.64
N ARG A 413 -0.33 -0.58 -24.39
CA ARG A 413 -1.47 -0.38 -25.31
C ARG A 413 -1.59 -1.49 -26.35
N SER A 414 -0.46 -1.98 -26.86
CA SER A 414 -0.45 -3.08 -27.83
C SER A 414 -0.97 -4.41 -27.27
N GLU A 415 -0.75 -4.69 -25.98
CA GLU A 415 -1.26 -5.89 -25.30
C GLU A 415 -2.79 -5.92 -25.24
N TYR A 416 -3.42 -4.73 -25.20
CA TYR A 416 -4.88 -4.56 -25.21
C TYR A 416 -5.45 -4.28 -26.61
N GLY A 417 -4.64 -4.41 -27.67
CA GLY A 417 -5.06 -4.22 -29.05
C GLY A 417 -5.35 -2.77 -29.43
N LEU A 418 -4.82 -1.80 -28.67
CA LEU A 418 -4.99 -0.37 -28.90
C LEU A 418 -3.90 0.19 -29.83
N GLN A 419 -4.22 1.29 -30.53
CA GLN A 419 -3.25 1.99 -31.37
C GLN A 419 -2.17 2.67 -30.52
N ALA A 420 -0.94 2.65 -31.02
CA ALA A 420 0.18 3.33 -30.38
C ALA A 420 -0.01 4.85 -30.41
N LEU A 421 0.26 5.50 -29.29
CA LEU A 421 0.27 6.95 -29.14
C LEU A 421 1.49 7.54 -29.85
N THR A 422 1.27 8.64 -30.56
CA THR A 422 2.33 9.41 -31.22
C THR A 422 2.82 10.51 -30.28
N LEU A 423 4.14 10.63 -30.10
CA LEU A 423 4.67 11.71 -29.26
C LEU A 423 4.42 13.07 -29.93
N ASN A 424 3.75 13.98 -29.21
CA ASN A 424 3.45 15.34 -29.64
C ASN A 424 4.30 16.36 -28.87
N THR A 425 4.84 17.36 -29.57
CA THR A 425 5.79 18.33 -28.98
C THR A 425 5.14 19.32 -28.02
N ASP A 426 3.86 19.62 -28.21
CA ASP A 426 3.14 20.61 -27.42
C ASP A 426 2.69 19.98 -26.09
N LEU A 427 2.20 18.73 -26.15
CA LEU A 427 1.96 17.90 -24.96
C LEU A 427 3.27 17.64 -24.19
N LEU A 428 4.40 17.45 -24.90
CA LEU A 428 5.70 17.26 -24.28
C LEU A 428 6.14 18.50 -23.47
N GLU A 429 5.95 19.70 -24.05
CA GLU A 429 6.28 20.95 -23.38
C GLU A 429 5.39 21.17 -22.15
N SER A 430 4.08 20.93 -22.26
CA SER A 430 3.14 20.98 -21.14
C SER A 430 3.56 20.05 -19.99
N ALA A 431 3.76 18.77 -20.28
CA ALA A 431 4.13 17.77 -19.28
C ALA A 431 5.48 18.11 -18.62
N GLN A 432 6.46 18.57 -19.39
CA GLN A 432 7.78 18.93 -18.88
C GLN A 432 7.76 20.15 -17.95
N LEU A 433 6.97 21.17 -18.29
CA LEU A 433 6.79 22.35 -17.44
C LEU A 433 6.05 21.98 -16.15
N HIS A 434 5.06 21.09 -16.21
CA HIS A 434 4.33 20.66 -15.03
C HIS A 434 5.19 19.83 -14.06
N SER A 435 6.02 18.91 -14.58
CA SER A 435 7.01 18.20 -13.76
C SER A 435 8.00 19.14 -13.08
N GLN A 436 8.40 20.22 -13.75
CA GLN A 436 9.25 21.27 -13.16
C GLN A 436 8.53 22.08 -12.10
N ASP A 437 7.27 22.43 -12.37
CA ASP A 437 6.44 23.22 -11.47
C ASP A 437 6.22 22.50 -10.14
N MET A 438 5.79 21.23 -10.19
CA MET A 438 5.65 20.37 -9.01
C MET A 438 6.92 20.34 -8.15
N ALA A 439 8.07 20.14 -8.79
CA ALA A 439 9.34 20.07 -8.09
C ALA A 439 9.78 21.40 -7.49
N LEU A 440 9.64 22.50 -8.24
CA LEU A 440 10.21 23.80 -7.85
C LEU A 440 9.30 24.61 -6.94
N ALA A 441 8.00 24.39 -6.99
CA ALA A 441 7.02 25.01 -6.12
C ALA A 441 6.56 24.09 -4.97
N ASP A 442 7.26 22.97 -4.76
CA ASP A 442 7.15 22.10 -3.58
C ASP A 442 5.75 21.51 -3.38
N PHE A 443 5.19 20.93 -4.44
CA PHE A 443 3.87 20.31 -4.42
C PHE A 443 3.80 19.09 -5.34
N PHE A 444 2.78 18.24 -5.17
CA PHE A 444 2.51 17.14 -6.08
C PHE A 444 1.02 17.07 -6.39
N SER A 445 0.61 17.58 -7.56
CA SER A 445 -0.79 17.70 -7.95
C SER A 445 -0.94 17.79 -9.47
N HIS A 446 -2.10 17.41 -9.99
CA HIS A 446 -2.48 17.63 -11.40
C HIS A 446 -2.71 19.12 -11.72
N THR A 447 -2.95 19.94 -10.70
CA THR A 447 -3.10 21.39 -10.81
C THR A 447 -1.75 22.08 -10.63
N GLY A 448 -1.36 22.96 -11.56
CA GLY A 448 -0.12 23.72 -11.45
C GLY A 448 -0.13 24.70 -10.28
N SER A 449 1.03 25.16 -9.83
CA SER A 449 1.19 26.13 -8.72
C SER A 449 0.44 27.45 -8.94
N ASN A 450 0.15 27.77 -10.20
CA ASN A 450 -0.61 28.94 -10.64
C ASN A 450 -2.11 28.65 -10.85
N GLY A 451 -2.59 27.45 -10.48
CA GLY A 451 -3.98 27.01 -10.63
C GLY A 451 -4.35 26.47 -12.02
N THR A 452 -3.39 26.31 -12.94
CA THR A 452 -3.68 25.80 -14.29
C THR A 452 -3.96 24.29 -14.30
N ARG A 453 -4.94 23.85 -15.10
CA ARG A 453 -5.22 22.42 -15.36
C ARG A 453 -4.39 21.92 -16.55
N VAL A 454 -4.32 20.60 -16.76
CA VAL A 454 -3.64 20.03 -17.94
C VAL A 454 -4.17 20.61 -19.26
N SER A 455 -5.47 20.87 -19.38
CA SER A 455 -6.06 21.51 -20.58
C SER A 455 -5.56 22.94 -20.80
N ASP A 456 -5.33 23.70 -19.74
CA ASP A 456 -4.79 25.05 -19.82
C ASP A 456 -3.31 25.02 -20.19
N ARG A 457 -2.55 24.08 -19.59
CA ARG A 457 -1.12 23.90 -19.85
C ARG A 457 -0.87 23.43 -21.28
N THR A 458 -1.57 22.39 -21.74
CA THR A 458 -1.49 21.86 -23.11
C THR A 458 -1.91 22.89 -24.15
N LYS A 459 -3.00 23.64 -23.90
CA LYS A 459 -3.42 24.74 -24.78
C LYS A 459 -2.42 25.90 -24.80
N SER A 460 -1.83 26.24 -23.65
CA SER A 460 -0.78 27.28 -23.57
C SER A 460 0.50 26.86 -24.28
N ALA A 461 0.78 25.55 -24.33
CA ALA A 461 1.83 24.94 -25.14
C ALA A 461 1.49 24.84 -26.64
N GLY A 462 0.26 25.19 -27.05
CA GLY A 462 -0.17 25.20 -28.46
C GLY A 462 -0.96 23.96 -28.90
N TYR A 463 -1.29 23.04 -28.00
CA TYR A 463 -2.09 21.87 -28.33
C TYR A 463 -3.55 22.25 -28.58
N GLU A 464 -4.05 21.95 -29.79
CA GLU A 464 -5.35 22.45 -30.28
C GLU A 464 -6.55 21.67 -29.72
N SER A 465 -6.35 20.42 -29.27
CA SER A 465 -7.44 19.57 -28.75
C SER A 465 -7.70 19.83 -27.28
N SER A 466 -8.98 19.94 -26.92
CA SER A 466 -9.41 20.04 -25.52
C SER A 466 -9.67 18.69 -24.87
N TYR A 467 -9.64 17.58 -25.63
CA TYR A 467 -9.77 16.24 -25.09
C TYR A 467 -8.37 15.73 -24.73
N VAL A 468 -7.97 16.03 -23.50
CA VAL A 468 -6.66 15.70 -22.94
C VAL A 468 -6.80 14.90 -21.65
N GLY A 469 -5.81 14.08 -21.34
CA GLY A 469 -5.69 13.35 -20.09
C GLY A 469 -4.32 13.58 -19.47
N GLU A 470 -4.18 13.36 -18.17
CA GLU A 470 -2.89 13.49 -17.49
C GLU A 470 -2.66 12.31 -16.54
N ASN A 471 -1.44 11.80 -16.51
CA ASN A 471 -0.92 11.00 -15.42
C ASN A 471 0.28 11.72 -14.81
N ILE A 472 0.36 11.85 -13.49
CA ILE A 472 1.57 12.34 -12.80
C ILE A 472 2.13 11.27 -11.88
N ALA A 473 3.42 11.33 -11.61
CA ALA A 473 4.09 10.43 -10.67
C ALA A 473 5.33 11.09 -10.11
N ALA A 474 5.72 10.75 -8.89
CA ALA A 474 6.94 11.26 -8.27
C ALA A 474 7.66 10.16 -7.48
N GLY A 475 8.96 10.31 -7.29
CA GLY A 475 9.80 9.37 -6.54
C GLY A 475 10.27 8.15 -7.35
N TYR A 476 9.81 8.01 -8.60
CA TYR A 476 10.25 6.95 -9.50
C TYR A 476 11.54 7.34 -10.23
N ILE A 477 12.53 6.46 -10.29
CA ILE A 477 13.86 6.79 -10.84
C ILE A 477 13.94 6.39 -12.32
N THR A 478 13.19 5.35 -12.73
CA THR A 478 13.25 4.78 -14.08
C THR A 478 11.93 4.89 -14.84
N ALA A 479 12.01 4.90 -16.17
CA ALA A 479 10.85 4.90 -17.06
C ALA A 479 9.96 3.64 -16.88
N GLU A 480 10.58 2.49 -16.57
CA GLU A 480 9.89 1.24 -16.31
C GLU A 480 9.04 1.29 -15.04
N GLU A 481 9.60 1.82 -13.95
CA GLU A 481 8.89 1.90 -12.67
C GLU A 481 7.71 2.87 -12.74
N VAL A 482 7.88 4.02 -13.40
CA VAL A 482 6.83 5.02 -13.50
C VAL A 482 5.67 4.57 -14.40
N VAL A 483 5.95 3.97 -15.57
CA VAL A 483 4.90 3.42 -16.43
C VAL A 483 4.18 2.27 -15.76
N ARG A 484 4.89 1.46 -14.98
CA ARG A 484 4.27 0.41 -14.17
C ARG A 484 3.41 0.98 -13.03
N GLY A 485 3.84 2.05 -12.38
CA GLY A 485 3.03 2.76 -11.39
C GLY A 485 1.70 3.22 -11.99
N TRP A 486 1.75 3.85 -13.17
CA TRP A 486 0.56 4.26 -13.90
C TRP A 486 -0.30 3.07 -14.37
N ILE A 487 0.29 2.01 -14.93
CA ILE A 487 -0.52 0.86 -15.36
C ILE A 487 -1.12 0.09 -14.19
N ASN A 488 -0.59 0.13 -12.96
CA ASN A 488 -1.16 -0.59 -11.82
C ASN A 488 -2.22 0.22 -11.06
N SER A 489 -2.29 1.52 -11.30
CA SER A 489 -3.35 2.39 -10.79
C SER A 489 -4.53 2.40 -11.76
N PRO A 490 -5.76 2.01 -11.35
CA PRO A 490 -6.90 1.95 -12.26
C PRO A 490 -7.18 3.26 -13.03
N GLY A 491 -7.04 4.43 -12.39
CA GLY A 491 -7.27 5.74 -13.04
C GLY A 491 -6.20 6.09 -14.07
N HIS A 492 -4.91 5.94 -13.71
CA HIS A 492 -3.83 6.19 -14.67
C HIS A 492 -3.81 5.15 -15.81
N ARG A 493 -4.16 3.89 -15.50
CA ARG A 493 -4.38 2.82 -16.47
C ARG A 493 -5.49 3.18 -17.43
N GLU A 494 -6.57 3.79 -16.97
CA GLU A 494 -7.66 4.23 -17.84
C GLU A 494 -7.17 5.24 -18.88
N ASN A 495 -6.34 6.21 -18.50
CA ASN A 495 -5.72 7.13 -19.47
C ASN A 495 -4.81 6.38 -20.46
N ILE A 496 -3.92 5.51 -19.96
CA ILE A 496 -3.02 4.73 -20.82
C ILE A 496 -3.79 3.85 -21.81
N LEU A 497 -4.91 3.25 -21.37
CA LEU A 497 -5.72 2.32 -22.16
C LEU A 497 -6.95 2.99 -22.81
N ASN A 498 -7.04 4.33 -22.78
CA ASN A 498 -8.15 5.02 -23.41
C ASN A 498 -8.00 4.95 -24.94
N PRO A 499 -8.97 4.35 -25.67
CA PRO A 499 -8.89 4.24 -27.12
C PRO A 499 -9.04 5.59 -27.83
N ASN A 500 -9.54 6.63 -27.16
CA ASN A 500 -9.74 7.95 -27.75
C ASN A 500 -8.47 8.82 -27.74
N PHE A 501 -7.42 8.43 -27.02
CA PHE A 501 -6.13 9.11 -27.10
C PHE A 501 -5.28 8.54 -28.22
N GLU A 502 -4.67 9.45 -28.97
CA GLU A 502 -3.83 9.19 -30.15
C GLU A 502 -2.43 9.80 -30.00
N GLU A 503 -2.28 10.78 -29.11
CA GLU A 503 -1.03 11.51 -28.88
C GLU A 503 -0.63 11.51 -27.40
N ILE A 504 0.68 11.62 -27.14
CA ILE A 504 1.27 11.66 -25.80
C ILE A 504 2.41 12.69 -25.71
N GLY A 505 2.57 13.31 -24.55
CA GLY A 505 3.75 14.07 -24.13
C GLY A 505 4.24 13.57 -22.78
N VAL A 506 5.55 13.56 -22.52
CA VAL A 506 6.11 13.07 -21.25
C VAL A 506 7.13 14.06 -20.67
N GLY A 507 6.85 14.53 -19.46
CA GLY A 507 7.74 15.35 -18.65
C GLY A 507 8.54 14.51 -17.66
N TYR A 508 9.80 14.90 -17.44
CA TYR A 508 10.60 14.42 -16.32
C TYR A 508 11.43 15.55 -15.74
N TYR A 509 11.41 15.70 -14.42
CA TYR A 509 12.29 16.62 -13.72
C TYR A 509 12.92 15.96 -12.50
N ASN A 510 14.23 16.14 -12.34
CA ASN A 510 14.97 15.66 -11.17
C ASN A 510 15.55 16.86 -10.41
N LEU A 511 15.01 17.13 -9.23
CA LEU A 511 15.50 18.14 -8.32
C LEU A 511 16.52 17.50 -7.35
N VAL A 512 17.80 17.63 -7.67
CA VAL A 512 18.88 17.04 -6.88
C VAL A 512 19.01 17.76 -5.53
N ASN A 513 18.91 17.00 -4.43
CA ASN A 513 18.82 17.50 -3.06
C ASN A 513 17.56 18.33 -2.82
N ASP A 514 16.42 17.73 -3.15
CA ASP A 514 15.14 18.31 -2.82
C ASP A 514 14.98 18.46 -1.29
N THR A 515 14.91 19.70 -0.82
CA THR A 515 14.78 20.04 0.61
C THR A 515 13.41 20.63 0.94
N GLY A 516 12.46 20.54 0.01
CA GLY A 516 11.07 20.94 0.23
C GLY A 516 10.34 20.06 1.24
N GLU A 517 9.13 20.46 1.61
CA GLU A 517 8.21 19.65 2.40
C GLU A 517 7.79 18.39 1.64
N ILE A 518 7.66 18.49 0.30
CA ILE A 518 7.40 17.40 -0.63
C ILE A 518 8.71 17.07 -1.37
N ASN A 519 9.44 16.05 -0.91
CA ASN A 519 10.83 15.81 -1.32
C ASN A 519 11.06 14.55 -2.17
N TYR A 520 10.30 14.38 -3.25
CA TYR A 520 10.37 13.17 -4.07
C TYR A 520 11.63 13.09 -4.97
N ASN A 521 12.38 14.19 -5.10
CA ASN A 521 13.55 14.36 -5.99
C ASN A 521 13.28 14.15 -7.49
N THR A 522 12.26 13.40 -7.89
CA THR A 522 11.93 13.07 -9.28
C THR A 522 10.44 13.21 -9.50
N TYR A 523 10.07 13.88 -10.59
CA TYR A 523 8.69 14.23 -10.93
C TYR A 523 8.46 13.92 -12.41
N TRP A 524 7.32 13.32 -12.70
CA TRP A 524 6.95 12.81 -14.02
C TRP A 524 5.53 13.22 -14.35
N THR A 525 5.30 13.45 -15.64
CA THR A 525 3.97 13.77 -16.18
C THR A 525 3.80 13.06 -17.53
N GLN A 526 2.66 12.43 -17.78
CA GLN A 526 2.20 12.04 -19.12
C GLN A 526 0.96 12.86 -19.46
N ASP A 527 1.04 13.66 -20.51
CA ASP A 527 -0.13 14.33 -21.07
C ASP A 527 -0.59 13.53 -22.30
N PHE A 528 -1.88 13.23 -22.39
CA PHE A 528 -2.50 12.52 -23.50
C PHE A 528 -3.40 13.46 -24.29
N GLY A 529 -3.59 13.21 -25.58
CA GLY A 529 -4.47 14.01 -26.41
C GLY A 529 -5.13 13.23 -27.54
N ALA A 530 -6.30 13.69 -27.96
CA ALA A 530 -6.99 13.19 -29.15
C ALA A 530 -6.76 14.11 -30.35
N ILE A 531 -6.60 13.53 -31.54
CA ILE A 531 -6.46 14.30 -32.77
C ILE A 531 -7.84 14.86 -33.15
N ILE A 532 -7.91 16.17 -33.42
CA ILE A 532 -9.12 16.77 -33.99
C ILE A 532 -9.24 16.29 -35.44
N SER A 533 -10.20 15.41 -35.70
CA SER A 533 -10.59 15.05 -37.06
C SER A 533 -11.28 16.27 -37.70
N THR A 534 -10.54 16.98 -38.57
CA THR A 534 -11.08 18.09 -39.39
C THR A 534 -11.96 17.60 -40.52
#